data_AF-A0AAV2WEN5-F1
#
_entry.id   AF-A0AAV2WEN5-F1
#
_cell.length_a   1.000
_cell.length_b   1.000
_cell.length_c   1.000
_cell.angle_alpha   90.00
_cell.angle_beta   90.00
_cell.angle_gamma   90.00
#
_symmetry.space_group_name_H-M   'P 1'
#
loop_
_entity.id
_entity.type
_entity.pdbx_description
1 polymer ?
#
loop_
_entity_poly.entity_id
_entity_poly.type
_entity_poly.pdbx_seq_one_letter_code
_entity_poly.pdbx_strand_id
1 'polypeptide(L)'
;MLSAREKLLVEGQYDWVKLWDVHRHVAMENLSDSLAEVQRKTLALVADLIREGLAEAGDLRDHGARFEPWTSAVGESIERLSAEYIDNFADRAGWPWTLWIRITDEGKRIGAAREADYRRWADELHEQGRDEQALPQKFEPGA
;
A
#
# COMPACT_ATOMS: atom_id res chain seq x y z
N MET A 1 1.85 15.01 10.81
CA MET A 1 2.23 13.60 10.54
C MET A 1 1.46 13.17 9.31
N LEU A 2 2.14 12.62 8.31
CA LEU A 2 1.46 12.10 7.11
C LEU A 2 0.70 10.83 7.45
N SER A 3 -0.49 10.72 6.87
CA SER A 3 -1.29 9.50 6.88
C SER A 3 -0.76 8.45 5.89
N ALA A 4 -1.20 7.20 6.04
CA ALA A 4 -0.83 6.11 5.15
C ALA A 4 -1.20 6.45 3.70
N ARG A 5 -2.38 7.05 3.53
CA ARG A 5 -2.86 7.57 2.25
C ARG A 5 -1.86 8.55 1.61
N GLU A 6 -1.42 9.56 2.35
CA GLU A 6 -0.55 10.60 1.80
C GLU A 6 0.84 10.05 1.44
N LYS A 7 1.38 9.13 2.26
CA LYS A 7 2.65 8.45 1.97
C LYS A 7 2.56 7.67 0.67
N LEU A 8 1.51 6.85 0.51
CA LEU A 8 1.30 6.03 -0.68
C LEU A 8 1.15 6.86 -1.96
N LEU A 9 0.44 7.99 -1.90
CA LEU A 9 0.28 8.89 -3.04
C LEU A 9 1.61 9.52 -3.46
N VAL A 10 2.52 9.78 -2.52
CA VAL A 10 3.87 10.29 -2.82
C VAL A 10 4.77 9.18 -3.35
N GLU A 11 4.75 8.00 -2.72
CA GLU A 11 5.58 6.84 -3.09
C GLU A 11 5.25 6.33 -4.50
N GLY A 12 3.97 6.30 -4.87
CA GLY A 12 3.51 5.84 -6.18
C GLY A 12 3.67 6.84 -7.32
N GLN A 13 4.38 7.95 -7.12
CA GLN A 13 4.61 8.94 -8.19
C GLN A 13 5.49 8.40 -9.31
N TYR A 14 6.51 7.62 -8.95
CA TYR A 14 7.55 7.17 -9.87
C TYR A 14 7.52 5.68 -10.20
N ASP A 15 6.87 4.87 -9.36
CA ASP A 15 6.78 3.42 -9.54
C ASP A 15 5.43 2.89 -9.02
N TRP A 16 5.18 1.60 -9.24
CA TRP A 16 4.03 0.89 -8.68
C TRP A 16 4.25 0.61 -7.20
N VAL A 17 3.16 0.66 -6.45
CA VAL A 17 3.18 0.46 -5.01
C VAL A 17 2.75 -0.97 -4.72
N LYS A 18 3.46 -1.66 -3.81
CA LYS A 18 3.04 -3.00 -3.38
C LYS A 18 1.92 -2.87 -2.36
N LEU A 19 1.02 -3.84 -2.31
CA LEU A 19 0.06 -3.92 -1.20
C LEU A 19 0.78 -4.05 0.16
N TRP A 20 2.00 -4.59 0.18
CA TRP A 20 2.90 -4.57 1.34
C TRP A 20 3.12 -3.17 1.90
N ASP A 21 3.40 -2.18 1.05
CA ASP A 21 3.70 -0.82 1.51
C ASP A 21 2.43 -0.18 2.11
N VAL A 22 1.26 -0.45 1.50
CA VAL A 22 -0.05 -0.07 2.06
C VAL A 22 -0.26 -0.69 3.44
N HIS A 23 -0.03 -1.99 3.57
CA HIS A 23 -0.15 -2.70 4.83
C HIS A 23 0.77 -2.11 5.91
N ARG A 24 2.05 -1.91 5.57
CA ARG A 24 3.06 -1.38 6.50
C ARG A 24 2.67 0.00 7.02
N HIS A 25 2.25 0.91 6.15
CA HIS A 25 1.84 2.25 6.57
C HIS A 25 0.61 2.21 7.48
N VAL A 26 -0.39 1.40 7.14
CA VAL A 26 -1.59 1.23 7.97
C VAL A 26 -1.23 0.59 9.31
N ALA A 27 -0.37 -0.43 9.34
CA ALA A 27 0.07 -1.09 10.56
C ALA A 27 0.83 -0.13 11.50
N MET A 28 1.76 0.67 10.95
CA MET A 28 2.51 1.67 11.73
C MET A 28 1.60 2.73 12.37
N GLU A 29 0.51 3.09 11.71
CA GLU A 29 -0.48 4.05 12.24
C GLU A 29 -1.42 3.42 13.27
N ASN A 30 -1.48 2.08 13.35
CA ASN A 30 -2.46 1.35 14.13
C ASN A 30 -1.81 0.21 14.94
N LEU A 31 -0.67 0.48 15.59
CA LEU A 31 0.13 -0.55 16.29
C LEU A 31 -0.63 -1.28 17.42
N SER A 32 -1.63 -0.63 18.01
CA SER A 32 -2.51 -1.20 19.04
C SER A 32 -3.52 -2.21 18.51
N ASP A 33 -3.83 -2.18 17.23
CA ASP A 33 -4.94 -2.93 16.64
C ASP A 33 -4.59 -4.40 16.44
N SER A 34 -5.62 -5.20 16.21
CA SER A 34 -5.45 -6.57 15.74
C SER A 34 -5.00 -6.63 14.28
N LEU A 35 -4.38 -7.74 13.86
CA LEU A 35 -4.05 -7.96 12.45
C LEU A 35 -5.28 -7.84 11.54
N ALA A 36 -6.41 -8.44 11.94
CA ALA A 36 -7.66 -8.38 11.19
C ALA A 36 -8.17 -6.94 10.99
N GLU A 37 -8.02 -6.08 12.00
CA GLU A 37 -8.38 -4.67 11.87
C GLU A 37 -7.45 -3.89 10.94
N VAL A 38 -6.15 -4.16 11.00
CA VAL A 38 -5.18 -3.58 10.05
C VAL A 38 -5.48 -4.03 8.63
N GLN A 39 -5.71 -5.33 8.40
CA GLN A 39 -6.08 -5.88 7.09
C GLN A 39 -7.35 -5.21 6.53
N ARG A 40 -8.38 -5.05 7.37
CA ARG A 40 -9.61 -4.34 6.99
C ARG A 40 -9.34 -2.88 6.63
N LYS A 41 -8.52 -2.16 7.41
CA LYS A 41 -8.15 -0.76 7.13
C LYS A 41 -7.31 -0.63 5.85
N THR A 42 -6.41 -1.58 5.58
CA THR A 42 -5.63 -1.66 4.34
C THR A 42 -6.54 -1.78 3.12
N LEU A 43 -7.46 -2.75 3.10
CA LEU A 43 -8.38 -2.93 1.99
C LEU A 43 -9.36 -1.76 1.84
N ALA A 44 -9.82 -1.17 2.96
CA ALA A 44 -10.67 0.02 2.92
C ALA A 44 -9.95 1.22 2.27
N LEU A 45 -8.69 1.46 2.65
CA LEU A 45 -7.87 2.51 2.05
C LEU A 45 -7.68 2.32 0.55
N VAL A 46 -7.38 1.09 0.11
CA VAL A 46 -7.27 0.77 -1.33
C VAL A 46 -8.61 1.00 -2.04
N ALA A 47 -9.71 0.53 -1.45
CA ALA A 47 -11.04 0.69 -2.02
C ALA A 47 -11.41 2.18 -2.21
N ASP A 48 -11.10 3.02 -1.22
CA ASP A 48 -11.39 4.45 -1.29
C ASP A 48 -10.54 5.14 -2.35
N LEU A 49 -9.24 4.85 -2.42
CA LEU A 49 -8.37 5.36 -3.48
C LEU A 49 -8.87 4.98 -4.88
N ILE A 50 -9.33 3.75 -5.09
CA ILE A 50 -9.89 3.31 -6.37
C ILE A 50 -11.22 4.01 -6.67
N ARG A 51 -12.13 4.12 -5.69
CA ARG A 51 -13.43 4.81 -5.88
C ARG A 51 -13.26 6.28 -6.23
N GLU A 52 -12.24 6.91 -5.66
CA GLU A 52 -11.89 8.30 -5.93
C GLU A 52 -11.09 8.50 -7.23
N GLY A 53 -10.76 7.41 -7.94
CA GLY A 53 -9.98 7.46 -9.19
C GLY A 53 -8.52 7.82 -8.99
N LEU A 54 -7.99 7.66 -7.77
CA LEU A 54 -6.61 8.00 -7.39
C LEU A 54 -5.66 6.82 -7.53
N ALA A 55 -6.19 5.60 -7.56
CA ALA A 55 -5.43 4.38 -7.75
C ALA A 55 -6.18 3.34 -8.57
N GLU A 56 -5.43 2.38 -9.11
CA GLU A 56 -5.95 1.20 -9.78
C GLU A 56 -5.23 -0.04 -9.25
N ALA A 57 -5.98 -1.13 -9.06
CA ALA A 57 -5.42 -2.45 -8.84
C ALA A 57 -5.21 -3.15 -10.20
N GLY A 58 -4.18 -3.98 -10.29
CA GLY A 58 -3.79 -4.58 -11.56
C GLY A 58 -2.70 -5.62 -11.43
N ASP A 59 -2.39 -6.23 -12.56
CA ASP A 59 -1.29 -7.18 -12.68
C ASP A 59 -0.11 -6.54 -13.40
N LEU A 60 1.10 -6.98 -13.06
CA LEU A 60 2.29 -6.63 -13.80
C LEU A 60 2.52 -7.61 -14.95
N ARG A 61 2.80 -7.08 -16.13
CA ARG A 61 3.10 -7.81 -17.35
C ARG A 61 4.51 -7.48 -17.84
N ASP A 62 4.97 -8.28 -18.78
CA ASP A 62 6.26 -8.10 -19.45
C ASP A 62 7.42 -7.97 -18.46
N HIS A 63 7.51 -8.92 -17.51
CA HIS A 63 8.51 -8.92 -16.44
C HIS A 63 8.49 -7.68 -15.55
N GLY A 64 7.31 -7.06 -15.36
CA GLY A 64 7.21 -5.84 -14.58
C GLY A 64 7.64 -4.60 -15.35
N ALA A 65 7.46 -4.57 -16.68
CA ALA A 65 7.61 -3.35 -17.48
C ALA A 65 6.27 -2.65 -17.76
N ARG A 66 5.14 -3.36 -17.65
CA ARG A 66 3.80 -2.80 -17.90
C ARG A 66 2.83 -3.15 -16.78
N PHE A 67 2.08 -2.15 -16.33
CA PHE A 67 0.91 -2.34 -15.46
C PHE A 67 -0.36 -2.54 -16.30
N GLU A 68 -1.11 -3.59 -16.03
CA GLU A 68 -2.40 -3.86 -16.64
C GLU A 68 -3.51 -3.73 -15.57
N PRO A 69 -4.28 -2.63 -15.58
CA PRO A 69 -5.38 -2.44 -14.64
C PRO A 69 -6.44 -3.52 -14.81
N TRP A 70 -7.00 -3.97 -13.69
CA TRP A 70 -8.18 -4.81 -13.74
C TRP A 70 -9.39 -4.01 -14.20
N THR A 71 -10.23 -4.62 -15.03
CA THR A 71 -11.46 -4.02 -15.56
C THR A 71 -12.71 -4.37 -14.75
N SER A 72 -12.53 -5.11 -13.64
CA SER A 72 -13.56 -5.51 -12.70
C SER A 72 -14.09 -4.33 -11.89
N ALA A 73 -15.30 -4.49 -11.33
CA ALA A 73 -15.85 -3.49 -10.41
C ALA A 73 -14.98 -3.37 -9.15
N VAL A 74 -15.01 -2.22 -8.47
CA VAL A 74 -14.18 -2.00 -7.27
C VAL A 74 -14.41 -3.09 -6.21
N GLY A 75 -15.67 -3.51 -5.99
CA GLY A 75 -15.97 -4.59 -5.05
C GLY A 75 -15.25 -5.89 -5.40
N GLU A 76 -15.31 -6.32 -6.65
CA GLU A 76 -14.65 -7.54 -7.15
C GLU A 76 -13.12 -7.45 -7.05
N SER A 77 -12.55 -6.28 -7.37
CA SER A 77 -11.11 -6.04 -7.22
C SER A 77 -10.67 -6.14 -5.76
N ILE A 78 -11.47 -5.62 -4.82
CA ILE A 78 -11.18 -5.71 -3.39
C ILE A 78 -11.37 -7.13 -2.86
N GLU A 79 -12.38 -7.86 -3.33
CA GLU A 79 -12.56 -9.29 -3.01
C GLU A 79 -11.36 -10.12 -3.47
N ARG A 80 -10.86 -9.89 -4.70
CA ARG A 80 -9.65 -10.55 -5.20
C ARG A 80 -8.42 -10.21 -4.36
N LEU A 81 -8.21 -8.93 -4.04
CA LEU A 81 -7.11 -8.52 -3.16
C LEU A 81 -7.24 -9.17 -1.78
N SER A 82 -8.45 -9.22 -1.22
CA SER A 82 -8.73 -9.84 0.08
C SER A 82 -8.34 -11.31 0.10
N ALA A 83 -8.71 -12.08 -0.92
CA ALA A 83 -8.37 -13.49 -1.00
C ALA A 83 -6.84 -13.70 -1.02
N GLU A 84 -6.12 -12.95 -1.87
CA GLU A 84 -4.66 -13.10 -1.98
C GLU A 84 -3.91 -12.58 -0.75
N TYR A 85 -4.42 -11.52 -0.12
CA TYR A 85 -3.75 -10.86 0.99
C TYR A 85 -4.08 -11.47 2.35
N ILE A 86 -5.36 -11.67 2.66
CA ILE A 86 -5.81 -12.11 3.97
C ILE A 86 -5.67 -13.62 4.08
N ASP A 87 -6.18 -14.38 3.11
CA ASP A 87 -6.20 -15.84 3.20
C ASP A 87 -4.78 -16.42 3.08
N ASN A 88 -3.89 -15.74 2.35
CA ASN A 88 -2.48 -16.11 2.21
C ASN A 88 -1.54 -15.21 3.02
N PHE A 89 -2.00 -14.54 4.08
CA PHE A 89 -1.18 -13.54 4.80
C PHE A 89 0.17 -14.10 5.28
N ALA A 90 0.22 -15.37 5.68
CA ALA A 90 1.44 -16.01 6.15
C ALA A 90 2.50 -16.26 5.06
N ASP A 91 2.14 -16.16 3.77
CA ASP A 91 3.08 -16.36 2.67
C ASP A 91 3.98 -15.14 2.46
N ARG A 92 5.22 -15.24 2.95
CA ARG A 92 6.24 -14.19 2.79
C ARG A 92 6.71 -13.98 1.35
N ALA A 93 6.57 -14.98 0.49
CA ALA A 93 7.04 -14.93 -0.89
C ALA A 93 5.93 -14.57 -1.88
N GLY A 94 4.65 -14.67 -1.47
CA GLY A 94 3.48 -14.36 -2.28
C GLY A 94 3.09 -12.89 -2.23
N TRP A 95 1.96 -12.61 -1.58
CA TRP A 95 1.27 -11.32 -1.63
C TRP A 95 2.12 -10.06 -1.41
N PRO A 96 3.19 -10.04 -0.57
CA PRO A 96 3.99 -8.83 -0.39
C PRO A 96 4.72 -8.39 -1.67
N TRP A 97 4.91 -9.32 -2.60
CA TRP A 97 5.70 -9.14 -3.83
C TRP A 97 4.89 -9.27 -5.12
N THR A 98 3.61 -9.68 -5.02
CA THR A 98 2.79 -9.99 -6.20
C THR A 98 1.54 -9.12 -6.35
N LEU A 99 1.12 -8.39 -5.31
CA LEU A 99 -0.05 -7.51 -5.36
C LEU A 99 0.37 -6.06 -5.54
N TRP A 100 -0.09 -5.44 -6.63
CA TRP A 100 0.38 -4.14 -7.09
C TRP A 100 -0.75 -3.13 -7.26
N ILE A 101 -0.45 -1.88 -6.94
CA ILE A 101 -1.32 -0.73 -7.05
C ILE A 101 -0.60 0.33 -7.89
N ARG A 102 -1.29 0.87 -8.90
CA ARG A 102 -0.82 2.03 -9.67
C ARG A 102 -1.53 3.27 -9.16
N ILE A 103 -0.76 4.30 -8.80
CA ILE A 103 -1.32 5.63 -8.53
C ILE A 103 -1.59 6.33 -9.89
N THR A 104 -2.81 6.83 -10.07
CA THR A 104 -3.24 7.51 -11.31
C THR A 104 -2.63 8.90 -11.41
N ASP A 105 -2.74 9.55 -12.57
CA ASP A 105 -2.23 10.93 -12.72
C ASP A 105 -2.87 11.91 -11.73
N GLU A 106 -4.15 11.73 -11.41
CA GLU A 106 -4.83 12.55 -10.39
C GLU A 106 -4.32 12.23 -8.98
N GLY A 107 -4.10 10.94 -8.66
CA GLY A 107 -3.45 10.54 -7.41
C GLY A 107 -2.06 11.16 -7.26
N LYS A 108 -1.27 11.14 -8.34
CA LYS A 108 0.07 11.74 -8.39
C LYS A 108 0.02 13.25 -8.17
N ARG A 109 -0.95 13.95 -8.77
CA ARG A 109 -1.14 15.39 -8.55
C ARG A 109 -1.38 15.72 -7.08
N ILE A 110 -2.14 14.90 -6.37
CA ILE A 110 -2.36 15.05 -4.92
C ILE A 110 -1.09 14.70 -4.15
N GLY A 111 -0.40 13.62 -4.52
CA GLY A 111 0.89 13.21 -3.94
C GLY A 111 1.94 14.30 -4.04
N ALA A 112 2.10 14.93 -5.20
CA ALA A 112 3.05 16.02 -5.43
C ALA A 112 2.90 17.18 -4.43
N ALA A 113 1.65 17.49 -4.02
CA ALA A 113 1.38 18.53 -3.03
C ALA A 113 1.87 18.17 -1.60
N ARG A 114 2.25 16.91 -1.36
CA ARG A 114 2.74 16.39 -0.07
C ARG A 114 4.23 16.06 -0.06
N GLU A 115 4.94 16.24 -1.18
CA GLU A 115 6.36 15.85 -1.29
C GLU A 115 7.27 16.48 -0.23
N ALA A 116 7.08 17.76 0.07
CA ALA A 116 7.90 18.46 1.06
C ALA A 116 7.71 17.88 2.47
N ASP A 117 6.47 17.54 2.82
CA ASP A 117 6.14 16.92 4.12
C ASP A 117 6.66 15.49 4.17
N TYR A 118 6.58 14.76 3.05
CA TYR A 118 7.07 13.39 2.94
C TYR A 118 8.59 13.33 3.08
N ARG A 119 9.31 14.23 2.41
CA ARG A 119 10.76 14.32 2.53
C ARG A 119 11.19 14.57 3.96
N ARG A 120 10.55 15.54 4.64
CA ARG A 120 10.83 15.83 6.05
C ARG A 120 10.58 14.61 6.93
N TRP A 121 9.46 13.91 6.73
CA TRP A 121 9.15 12.69 7.47
C TRP A 121 10.17 11.57 7.23
N ALA A 122 10.60 11.39 5.98
CA ALA A 122 11.62 10.39 5.63
C ALA A 122 12.99 10.74 6.23
N ASP A 123 13.39 12.02 6.17
CA ASP A 123 14.64 12.50 6.80
C ASP A 123 14.61 12.27 8.32
N GLU A 124 13.49 12.56 8.98
CA GLU A 124 13.31 12.30 10.42
C GLU A 124 13.39 10.81 10.78
N LEU A 125 12.85 9.91 9.94
CA LEU A 125 12.99 8.47 10.13
C LEU A 125 14.45 8.02 9.96
N HIS A 126 15.15 8.58 8.99
CA HIS A 126 16.54 8.26 8.72
C HIS A 126 17.45 8.68 9.86
N GLU A 127 17.28 9.91 10.35
CA GLU A 127 18.01 10.43 11.52
C GLU A 127 17.77 9.58 12.78
N GLN A 128 16.57 9.00 12.92
CA GLN A 128 16.22 8.10 14.02
C GLN A 128 16.67 6.65 13.80
N GLY A 129 17.22 6.31 12.62
CA GLY A 129 17.57 4.94 12.26
C GLY A 129 16.36 4.00 12.14
N ARG A 130 15.21 4.54 11.75
CA ARG A 130 13.92 3.83 11.74
C ARG A 130 13.44 3.45 10.34
N ASP A 131 14.21 3.76 9.30
CA ASP A 131 13.89 3.44 7.91
C ASP A 131 13.57 1.95 7.71
N GLU A 132 14.38 1.09 8.33
CA GLU A 132 14.29 -0.36 8.24
C GLU A 132 13.57 -1.00 9.44
N GLN A 133 12.90 -0.19 10.28
CA GLN A 133 12.23 -0.72 11.46
C GLN A 133 11.19 -1.77 11.04
N ALA A 134 11.36 -3.00 11.52
CA ALA A 134 10.39 -4.07 11.30
C ALA A 134 9.07 -3.74 12.01
N LEU A 135 7.95 -4.22 11.45
CA LEU A 135 6.68 -4.18 12.16
C LEU A 135 6.72 -5.14 13.36
N PRO A 136 5.88 -4.92 14.38
CA PRO A 136 5.58 -5.96 15.34
C PRO A 136 5.24 -7.28 14.64
N GLN A 137 5.76 -8.40 15.16
CA GLN A 137 5.63 -9.72 14.54
C GLN A 137 4.20 -10.05 14.08
N LYS A 138 3.16 -9.66 14.82
CA LYS A 138 1.74 -9.87 14.43
C LYS A 138 1.33 -9.25 13.09
N PHE A 139 2.10 -8.32 12.53
CA PHE A 139 1.86 -7.67 11.24
C PHE A 139 2.89 -8.08 10.18
N GLU A 140 3.86 -8.92 10.51
CA GLU A 140 4.79 -9.44 9.52
C GLU A 140 4.21 -10.72 8.90
N PRO A 141 4.27 -10.91 7.57
CA PRO A 141 3.91 -12.18 6.95
C PRO A 141 4.81 -13.29 7.49
N GLY A 142 4.29 -14.51 7.60
CA GLY A 142 5.02 -15.70 8.08
C GLY A 142 5.53 -15.60 9.53
N ALA A 143 4.92 -14.74 10.32
CA ALA A 143 5.15 -14.55 11.75
C ALA A 143 4.59 -15.68 12.62
#